data_AF-A0A7R9D7R0-F1
#
_entry.id   AF-A0A7R9D7R0-F1
#
_cell.length_a   1.000
_cell.length_b   1.000
_cell.length_c   1.000
_cell.angle_alpha   90.00
_cell.angle_beta   90.00
_cell.angle_gamma   90.00
#
_symmetry.space_group_name_H-M   'P 1'
#
loop_
_entity.id
_entity.type
_entity.pdbx_description
1 polymer ?
#
loop_
_entity_poly.entity_id
_entity_poly.type
_entity_poly.pdbx_seq_one_letter_code
_entity_poly.pdbx_strand_id
1 'polypeptide(L)' 'MLSPAYFAESVTSEVGFWGVACPGYFQHVLGWCPDALTTLHQRVQMGEPCKPETFGVFFVETNDHPPFAKG' A
#
# COMPACT_ATOMS: atom_id res chain seq x y z
N MET A 1 -1.96 17.76 2.27
CA MET A 1 -1.02 17.64 1.13
C MET A 1 0.00 16.54 1.41
N LEU A 2 -0.45 15.30 1.65
CA LEU A 2 0.44 14.19 2.04
C LEU A 2 0.86 13.31 0.84
N SER A 3 0.10 13.36 -0.25
CA SER A 3 0.38 12.60 -1.48
C SER A 3 1.80 12.78 -2.05
N PRO A 4 2.38 14.00 -2.18
CA PRO A 4 3.74 14.13 -2.69
C PRO A 4 4.81 13.61 -1.72
N ALA A 5 4.55 13.63 -0.41
CA ALA A 5 5.49 13.12 0.59
C ALA A 5 5.58 11.59 0.53
N TYR A 6 4.44 10.89 0.41
CA TYR A 6 4.41 9.44 0.24
C TYR A 6 5.06 9.01 -1.07
N PHE A 7 4.81 9.74 -2.15
CA PHE A 7 5.45 9.45 -3.43
C PHE A 7 6.97 9.65 -3.37
N ALA A 8 7.45 10.75 -2.80
CA ALA A 8 8.88 10.99 -2.63
C ALA A 8 9.57 9.89 -1.80
N GLU A 9 8.93 9.46 -0.71
CA GLU A 9 9.47 8.35 0.10
C GLU A 9 9.45 7.02 -0.67
N SER A 10 8.46 6.79 -1.54
CA SER A 10 8.37 5.54 -2.32
C SER A 10 9.54 5.31 -3.29
N VAL A 11 10.21 6.38 -3.72
CA VAL A 11 11.36 6.33 -4.63
C VAL A 11 12.63 5.87 -3.90
N THR A 12 12.80 6.29 -2.64
CA THR A 12 14.03 6.05 -1.87
C THR A 12 13.89 4.95 -0.81
N SER A 13 12.67 4.54 -0.50
CA SER A 13 12.39 3.53 0.52
C SER A 13 12.77 2.13 0.04
N GLU A 14 13.64 1.46 0.78
CA GLU A 14 13.97 0.04 0.55
C GLU A 14 12.82 -0.90 0.96
N VAL A 15 11.98 -0.47 1.91
CA VAL A 15 10.89 -1.28 2.47
C VAL A 15 9.64 -1.25 1.57
N GLY A 16 9.39 -0.08 0.96
CA GLY A 16 8.27 0.14 0.04
C GLY A 16 6.89 0.24 0.70
N PHE A 17 5.92 0.71 -0.08
CA PHE A 17 4.52 0.82 0.33
C PHE A 17 3.73 -0.33 -0.25
N TRP A 18 3.33 -1.30 0.57
CA TRP A 18 2.59 -2.47 0.13
C TRP A 18 1.10 -2.32 0.42
N GLY A 19 0.31 -2.36 -0.64
CA GLY A 19 -1.15 -2.27 -0.57
C GLY A 19 -1.82 -3.60 -0.88
N VAL A 20 -3.00 -3.80 -0.30
CA VAL A 20 -3.88 -4.93 -0.59
C VAL A 20 -5.10 -4.48 -1.39
N ALA A 21 -5.48 -5.28 -2.39
CA ALA A 21 -6.70 -5.05 -3.14
C ALA A 21 -7.91 -5.35 -2.25
N CYS A 22 -8.81 -4.39 -2.07
CA CYS A 22 -10.01 -4.59 -1.28
C CYS A 22 -11.20 -3.85 -1.90
N PRO A 23 -12.43 -4.39 -1.87
CA PRO A 23 -13.59 -3.74 -2.49
C PRO A 23 -13.98 -2.43 -1.79
N GLY A 24 -13.62 -2.25 -0.52
CA GLY A 24 -13.95 -1.04 0.22
C GLY A 24 -13.18 -0.88 1.53
N TYR A 25 -13.16 0.36 2.02
CA TYR A 25 -12.41 0.74 3.22
C TYR A 25 -12.93 0.04 4.48
N PHE A 26 -14.25 -0.05 4.66
CA PHE A 26 -14.84 -0.71 5.83
C PHE A 26 -14.42 -2.19 5.93
N GLN A 27 -14.34 -2.89 4.80
CA GLN A 27 -13.92 -4.30 4.77
C GLN A 27 -12.43 -4.45 5.11
N HIS A 28 -11.61 -3.48 4.73
CA HIS A 28 -10.20 -3.41 5.12
C HIS A 28 -10.05 -3.21 6.63
N VAL A 29 -10.76 -2.22 7.21
CA VAL A 29 -10.71 -1.94 8.66
C VAL A 29 -11.26 -3.09 9.50
N LEU A 30 -12.27 -3.81 9.00
CA LEU A 30 -12.85 -4.98 9.67
C LEU A 30 -12.01 -6.26 9.52
N GLY A 31 -10.91 -6.23 8.75
CA GLY A 31 -10.06 -7.41 8.50
C GLY A 31 -10.74 -8.48 7.63
N TRP A 32 -11.70 -8.11 6.79
CA TRP A 32 -12.43 -9.04 5.91
C TRP A 32 -11.78 -9.22 4.55
N CYS A 33 -10.76 -8.43 4.24
CA CYS A 33 -9.96 -8.64 3.04
C CYS A 33 -8.87 -9.68 3.29
N PRO A 34 -8.46 -10.44 2.26
CA PRO A 34 -7.43 -11.45 2.42
C PRO A 34 -6.18 -10.78 3.00
N ASP A 35 -5.77 -11.24 4.18
CA ASP A 35 -4.65 -10.65 4.90
C ASP A 35 -3.42 -10.62 3.99
N ALA A 36 -2.74 -9.48 3.99
CA ALA A 36 -1.49 -9.27 3.28
C ALA A 36 -0.45 -10.36 3.62
N LEU A 37 -0.58 -11.01 4.79
CA LEU A 37 0.28 -12.10 5.26
C LEU A 37 0.03 -13.45 4.56
N THR A 38 -1.18 -13.70 4.08
CA THR A 38 -1.59 -15.04 3.60
C THR A 38 -1.43 -15.19 2.09
N THR A 39 -1.46 -14.08 1.34
CA THR A 39 -1.34 -14.09 -0.13
C THR A 39 -0.31 -13.06 -0.60
N LEU A 40 0.97 -13.45 -0.57
CA LEU A 40 2.11 -12.67 -1.09
C LEU A 40 1.90 -12.19 -2.55
N HIS A 41 1.06 -12.88 -3.31
CA HIS A 41 0.74 -12.57 -4.71
C HIS A 41 -0.25 -11.41 -4.90
N GLN A 42 -0.87 -10.90 -3.83
CA GLN A 42 -1.90 -9.86 -3.92
C GLN A 42 -1.46 -8.50 -3.36
N ARG A 43 -0.22 -8.39 -2.87
CA ARG A 43 0.37 -7.12 -2.48
C ARG A 43 0.87 -6.38 -3.71
N VAL A 44 0.51 -5.11 -3.84
CA VAL A 44 1.00 -4.24 -4.90
C VAL A 44 1.77 -3.08 -4.28
N GLN A 45 2.89 -2.72 -4.91
CA GLN A 45 3.66 -1.57 -4.48
C GLN A 45 3.01 -0.27 -4.97
N MET A 46 2.86 0.69 -4.05
CA MET A 46 2.42 2.05 -4.35
C MET A 46 3.63 2.95 -4.65
N GLY A 47 3.45 3.92 -5.55
CA GLY A 47 4.45 4.93 -5.87
C GLY A 47 5.23 4.61 -7.14
N GLU A 48 6.53 4.91 -7.14
CA GLU A 48 7.42 4.68 -8.28
C GLU A 48 7.52 3.21 -8.74
N PRO A 49 7.66 2.20 -7.84
CA PRO A 49 7.77 0.80 -8.26
C PRO A 49 6.42 0.15 -8.61
N CYS A 50 5.35 0.93 -8.83
CA CYS A 50 4.04 0.41 -9.20
C CYS A 50 4.05 -0.18 -10.62
N LYS A 51 3.49 -1.38 -10.79
CA LYS A 51 3.37 -2.00 -12.12
C LYS A 51 2.24 -1.36 -12.92
N PRO A 52 2.45 -1.01 -14.21
CA PRO A 52 1.45 -0.33 -15.04
C PRO A 52 0.22 -1.19 -15.35
N GLU A 53 0.31 -2.50 -15.15
CA GLU A 53 -0.80 -3.45 -15.35
C GLU A 53 -1.75 -3.53 -14.14
N THR A 54 -1.46 -2.78 -13.08
CA THR A 54 -2.26 -2.79 -11.86
C THR A 54 -3.42 -1.81 -11.97
N PHE A 55 -4.65 -2.31 -11.82
CA PHE A 55 -5.87 -1.50 -11.79
C PHE A 55 -6.79 -1.93 -10.64
N GLY A 56 -7.50 -0.97 -10.06
CA GLY A 56 -8.46 -1.23 -8.97
C GLY A 56 -8.22 -0.35 -7.75
N VAL A 57 -8.85 -0.73 -6.64
CA VAL A 57 -8.72 -0.03 -5.35
C VAL A 57 -7.83 -0.84 -4.43
N PHE A 58 -6.79 -0.18 -3.94
CA PHE A 58 -5.81 -0.75 -3.03
C PHE A 58 -5.74 0.09 -1.78
N PHE A 59 -5.66 -0.58 -0.63
CA PHE A 59 -5.49 0.08 0.66
C PHE A 59 -4.09 -0.22 1.17
N VAL A 60 -3.40 0.84 1.58
CA VAL A 60 -2.04 0.82 2.10
C VAL A 60 -2.10 1.40 3.51
N GLU A 61 -1.51 0.69 4.46
CA GLU A 61 -1.30 1.23 5.79
C GLU A 61 0.04 1.96 5.84
N THR A 62 0.01 3.20 6.32
CA THR A 62 1.20 4.02 6.52
C THR A 62 1.36 4.38 8.00
N ASN A 63 2.55 4.82 8.40
CA ASN A 63 2.74 5.44 9.70
C ASN A 63 2.23 6.89 9.70
N ASP A 64 1.95 7.42 10.89
CA ASP A 64 1.57 8.85 11.04
C ASP A 64 2.78 9.80 10.88
N HIS A 65 4.00 9.25 10.98
CA HIS A 65 5.27 9.98 10.89
C HIS A 65 6.27 9.27 9.96
N PRO A 66 7.18 10.02 9.32
CA PRO A 66 8.23 9.43 8.50
C PRO A 66 9.20 8.59 9.36
N PRO A 67 9.64 7.41 8.88
CA PRO A 67 9.31 6.78 7.61
C PRO A 67 7.86 6.27 7.58
N PHE A 68 7.12 6.68 6.54
CA PHE A 68 5.72 6.33 6.33
C PHE A 68 5.54 4.88 5.88
N ALA A 69 6.54 4.28 5.24
CA ALA A 69 6.53 2.90 4.80
C ALA A 69 6.59 1.91 5.99
N LYS A 70 5.72 0.89 5.98
CA LYS A 70 5.66 -0.16 7.02
C LYS A 70 6.27 -1.51 6.60
N GLY A 71 6.39 -1.81 5.30
CA GLY A 71 6.86 -3.11 4.78
C GLY A 71 5.78 -4.19 4.74
#